data_AF-A0A9W4K6F3-F1
#
_entry.id   AF-A0A9W4K6F3-F1
#
_cell.length_a   1.000
_cell.length_b   1.000
_cell.length_c   1.000
_cell.angle_alpha   90.00
_cell.angle_beta   90.00
_cell.angle_gamma   90.00
#
_symmetry.space_group_name_H-M   'P 1'
#
loop_
_entity.id
_entity.type
_entity.pdbx_description
1 polymer ?
#
loop_
_entity_poly.entity_id
_entity_poly.type
_entity_poly.pdbx_seq_one_letter_code
_entity_poly.pdbx_strand_id
1 'polypeptide(L)'
;MALHQVNPAHCLAGYMVPRLYTELRVGSGRVIPAEFTPPSPDDTPQSLFPHCPKVTATDRVHRFIRLNPDNRSVEDEFLIYTDGTCMNNGRINARAGCSFVYNESTAGFARFPLEYKGPTGQQHTLTSDRAQIRAVIAALRYRDWAADGFSRLIIATDSEYVVDGITREAREWIQWSWITRAGEPIRNRDLWECLLGEVEMWQERGMSIQFWRIPRELNTKAGRHAKEAAFMDRHYEFTDLAGISNVSI
;
A
#
# COMPACT_ATOMS: atom_id res chain seq x y z
N MET A 1 62.76 3.55 6.90
CA MET A 1 61.94 2.77 5.96
C MET A 1 60.73 3.60 5.60
N ALA A 2 60.43 3.66 4.31
CA ALA A 2 59.35 4.42 3.67
C ALA A 2 57.96 3.94 4.20
N LEU A 3 56.84 4.66 4.16
CA LEU A 3 56.19 5.37 3.05
C LEU A 3 55.00 6.18 3.61
N HIS A 4 54.77 7.35 2.98
CA HIS A 4 53.48 7.93 2.56
C HIS A 4 52.38 8.39 3.55
N GLN A 5 52.00 9.66 3.31
CA GLN A 5 50.64 10.24 3.28
C GLN A 5 49.54 9.18 3.01
N VAL A 6 48.29 9.30 3.45
CA VAL A 6 47.29 10.26 2.98
C VAL A 6 46.14 10.33 3.99
N ASN A 7 45.57 11.50 4.23
CA ASN A 7 44.18 11.61 4.66
C ASN A 7 43.35 12.01 3.42
N PRO A 8 42.35 11.23 3.00
CA PRO A 8 41.05 11.86 2.78
C PRO A 8 39.82 10.96 3.05
N ALA A 9 38.82 11.59 3.67
CA ALA A 9 37.36 11.52 3.51
C ALA A 9 36.62 10.34 2.83
N HIS A 10 35.36 10.23 3.29
CA HIS A 10 34.16 9.64 2.67
C HIS A 10 33.91 8.13 2.82
N CYS A 11 32.89 7.79 3.61
CA CYS A 11 31.60 7.25 3.13
C CYS A 11 30.80 6.70 4.32
N LEU A 12 30.16 7.58 5.09
CA LEU A 12 29.02 7.18 5.92
C LEU A 12 27.78 7.14 5.02
N ALA A 13 27.72 6.14 4.14
CA ALA A 13 26.53 5.81 3.38
C ALA A 13 25.78 4.67 4.09
N GLY A 14 24.70 5.03 4.77
CA GLY A 14 23.48 4.20 4.81
C GLY A 14 23.52 2.89 5.59
N TYR A 15 23.82 2.92 6.88
CA TYR A 15 23.17 1.97 7.80
C TYR A 15 22.00 2.69 8.47
N MET A 16 20.86 2.73 7.79
CA MET A 16 19.60 3.06 8.45
C MET A 16 19.11 1.83 9.20
N VAL A 17 19.10 1.92 10.52
CA VAL A 17 18.39 1.01 11.42
C VAL A 17 16.97 0.77 10.87
N PRO A 18 16.43 -0.46 10.88
CA PRO A 18 15.04 -0.69 10.52
C PRO A 18 14.18 0.24 11.38
N ARG A 19 13.58 1.27 10.76
CA ARG A 19 12.69 2.16 11.47
C ARG A 19 11.48 1.31 11.88
N LEU A 20 11.41 1.00 13.18
CA LEU A 20 10.13 0.73 13.83
C LEU A 20 9.31 2.02 13.70
N TYR A 21 8.50 2.13 12.65
CA TYR A 21 7.68 3.31 12.36
C TYR A 21 6.53 3.39 13.39
N THR A 22 6.82 3.94 14.57
CA THR A 22 5.82 4.15 15.63
C THR A 22 5.10 5.51 15.53
N GLU A 23 5.53 6.41 14.65
CA GLU A 23 4.91 7.74 14.49
C GLU A 23 3.93 7.77 13.31
N LEU A 24 2.67 8.09 13.61
CA LEU A 24 1.62 8.31 12.62
C LEU A 24 2.01 9.46 11.68
N ARG A 25 2.25 9.16 10.39
CA ARG A 25 2.34 10.18 9.35
C ARG A 25 0.93 10.66 8.99
N VAL A 26 0.63 11.90 9.35
CA VAL A 26 -0.59 12.60 8.93
C VAL A 26 -0.26 13.33 7.62
N GLY A 27 -0.81 12.87 6.51
CA GLY A 27 -0.60 13.50 5.20
C GLY A 27 -1.27 14.87 5.11
N SER A 28 -0.59 15.82 4.48
CA SER A 28 -1.12 17.16 4.26
C SER A 28 -1.99 17.27 3.00
N GLY A 29 -1.97 16.24 2.15
CA GLY A 29 -2.53 16.24 0.79
C GLY A 29 -1.76 17.11 -0.20
N ARG A 30 -0.47 17.38 0.08
CA ARG A 30 0.39 18.07 -0.91
C ARG A 30 0.66 17.18 -2.13
N VAL A 31 0.57 15.86 -1.95
CA VAL A 31 0.58 14.87 -3.03
C VAL A 31 -0.78 14.18 -3.01
N ILE A 32 -1.48 14.27 -4.13
CA ILE A 32 -2.71 13.52 -4.39
C ILE A 32 -2.39 12.54 -5.50
N PRO A 33 -2.50 11.22 -5.27
CA PRO A 33 -2.14 10.22 -6.26
C PRO A 33 -3.12 10.27 -7.43
N ALA A 34 -2.65 9.88 -8.61
CA ALA A 34 -3.48 9.79 -9.80
C ALA A 34 -4.19 8.43 -9.87
N GLU A 35 -5.34 8.42 -10.55
CA GLU A 35 -5.91 7.17 -11.05
C GLU A 35 -5.05 6.66 -12.21
N PHE A 36 -4.77 5.35 -12.21
CA PHE A 36 -4.07 4.68 -13.29
C PHE A 36 -5.05 4.41 -14.44
N THR A 37 -4.74 4.94 -15.61
CA THR A 37 -5.51 4.71 -16.84
C THR A 37 -4.80 3.65 -17.69
N PRO A 38 -5.39 2.45 -17.88
CA PRO A 38 -4.80 1.47 -18.79
C PRO A 38 -4.79 1.99 -20.24
N PRO A 39 -3.82 1.58 -21.08
CA PRO A 39 -3.78 1.98 -22.49
C PRO A 39 -5.03 1.60 -23.29
N SER A 40 -5.62 0.44 -22.99
CA SER A 40 -6.87 -0.04 -23.58
C SER A 40 -7.92 -0.31 -22.50
N PRO A 41 -9.22 -0.07 -22.77
CA PRO A 41 -10.30 -0.44 -21.85
C PRO A 41 -10.39 -1.95 -21.57
N ASP A 42 -9.87 -2.79 -22.48
CA ASP A 42 -9.86 -4.24 -22.32
C ASP A 42 -8.63 -4.75 -21.56
N ASP A 43 -7.68 -3.88 -21.24
CA ASP A 43 -6.49 -4.27 -20.50
C ASP A 43 -6.85 -4.67 -19.06
N THR A 44 -6.25 -5.78 -18.63
CA THR A 44 -6.41 -6.31 -17.28
C THR A 44 -5.11 -6.14 -16.51
N PRO A 45 -5.16 -6.15 -15.17
CA PRO A 45 -3.97 -6.26 -14.35
C PRO A 45 -3.05 -7.41 -14.77
N GLN A 46 -3.61 -8.55 -15.16
CA GLN A 46 -2.82 -9.70 -15.60
C GLN A 46 -2.14 -9.50 -16.96
N SER A 47 -2.79 -8.81 -17.90
CA SER A 47 -2.19 -8.53 -19.23
C SER A 47 -1.08 -7.49 -19.13
N LEU A 48 -1.27 -6.48 -18.28
CA LEU A 48 -0.33 -5.36 -18.14
C LEU A 48 0.79 -5.61 -17.12
N PHE A 49 0.49 -6.32 -16.03
CA PHE A 49 1.38 -6.58 -14.91
C PHE A 49 1.47 -8.08 -14.60
N PRO A 50 1.96 -8.91 -15.53
CA PRO A 50 2.13 -10.33 -15.25
C PRO A 50 3.15 -10.56 -14.14
N HIS A 51 3.03 -11.71 -13.49
CA HIS A 51 4.01 -12.17 -12.51
C HIS A 51 5.32 -12.55 -13.19
N CYS A 52 6.39 -11.77 -12.98
CA CYS A 52 7.71 -12.04 -13.56
C CYS A 52 8.85 -11.61 -12.61
N PRO A 53 10.07 -12.13 -12.81
CA PRO A 53 11.22 -11.76 -12.01
C PRO A 53 11.82 -10.40 -12.43
N LYS A 54 12.32 -9.63 -11.46
CA LYS A 54 13.26 -8.50 -11.64
C LYS A 54 14.54 -8.81 -10.89
N VAL A 55 15.67 -8.64 -11.56
CA VAL A 55 16.98 -8.65 -10.89
C VAL A 55 17.21 -7.23 -10.37
N THR A 56 17.26 -7.09 -9.05
CA THR A 56 17.58 -5.84 -8.35
C THR A 56 19.08 -5.78 -8.08
N ALA A 57 19.55 -4.67 -7.48
CA ALA A 57 20.95 -4.55 -7.09
C ALA A 57 21.40 -5.61 -6.06
N THR A 58 20.47 -6.14 -5.26
CA THR A 58 20.75 -7.03 -4.13
C THR A 58 20.13 -8.40 -4.25
N ASP A 59 19.05 -8.58 -5.03
CA ASP A 59 18.26 -9.80 -5.04
C ASP A 59 17.51 -10.03 -6.35
N ARG A 60 17.02 -11.26 -6.56
CA ARG A 60 16.01 -11.56 -7.58
C ARG A 60 14.63 -11.56 -6.94
N VAL A 61 13.84 -10.53 -7.22
CA VAL A 61 12.47 -10.40 -6.71
C VAL A 61 11.45 -10.81 -7.75
N HIS A 62 10.31 -11.32 -7.30
CA HIS A 62 9.17 -11.67 -8.15
C HIS A 62 8.00 -10.74 -7.81
N ARG A 63 7.42 -10.07 -8.80
CA ARG A 63 6.32 -9.09 -8.63
C ARG A 63 5.37 -9.14 -9.83
N PHE A 64 4.25 -8.44 -9.74
CA PHE A 64 3.41 -8.10 -10.89
C PHE A 64 4.02 -6.88 -11.57
N ILE A 65 4.79 -7.08 -12.63
CA ILE A 65 5.62 -6.01 -13.19
C ILE A 65 5.10 -5.61 -14.55
N ARG A 66 5.10 -4.31 -14.81
CA ARG A 66 4.64 -3.76 -16.08
C ARG A 66 5.48 -4.29 -17.25
N LEU A 67 4.80 -4.84 -18.25
CA LEU A 67 5.44 -5.15 -19.54
C LEU A 67 5.40 -3.96 -20.47
N ASN A 68 6.49 -3.77 -21.20
CA ASN A 68 6.51 -2.86 -22.35
C ASN A 68 5.98 -3.52 -23.62
N PRO A 69 5.44 -2.72 -24.57
CA PRO A 69 4.97 -3.23 -25.86
C PRO A 69 6.04 -3.97 -26.67
N ASP A 70 7.32 -3.67 -26.43
CA ASP A 70 8.46 -4.32 -27.08
C ASP A 70 8.96 -5.58 -26.34
N ASN A 71 8.39 -5.88 -25.18
CA ASN A 71 8.68 -7.02 -24.32
C ASN A 71 10.16 -7.17 -23.92
N ARG A 72 10.94 -6.07 -23.94
CA ARG A 72 12.41 -6.08 -23.80
C ARG A 72 12.99 -5.32 -22.61
N SER A 73 12.24 -4.39 -22.01
CA SER A 73 12.64 -3.71 -20.78
C SER A 73 11.57 -3.86 -19.70
N VAL A 74 12.04 -4.16 -18.49
CA VAL A 74 11.25 -4.20 -17.27
C VAL A 74 11.01 -2.74 -16.89
N GLU A 75 9.79 -2.25 -17.04
CA GLU A 75 9.46 -0.92 -16.53
C GLU A 75 9.71 -0.85 -15.01
N ASP A 76 9.93 0.34 -14.50
CA ASP A 76 10.09 0.60 -13.06
C ASP A 76 8.73 0.67 -12.34
N GLU A 77 7.71 0.03 -12.92
CA GLU A 77 6.35 -0.02 -12.39
C GLU A 77 5.96 -1.43 -11.97
N PHE A 78 5.29 -1.55 -10.82
CA PHE A 78 4.71 -2.80 -10.36
C PHE A 78 3.35 -2.59 -9.72
N LEU A 79 2.60 -3.68 -9.59
CA LEU A 79 1.23 -3.68 -9.11
C LEU A 79 1.10 -4.48 -7.80
N ILE A 80 0.27 -3.98 -6.89
CA ILE A 80 -0.22 -4.71 -5.71
C ILE A 80 -1.73 -4.71 -5.74
N TYR A 81 -2.34 -5.89 -5.59
CA TYR A 81 -3.77 -6.01 -5.36
C TYR A 81 -4.08 -5.79 -3.88
N THR A 82 -5.16 -5.08 -3.58
CA THR A 82 -5.63 -4.89 -2.20
C THR A 82 -7.12 -5.20 -2.11
N ASP A 83 -7.54 -5.79 -1.00
CA ASP A 83 -8.96 -5.91 -0.67
C ASP A 83 -9.20 -5.85 0.83
N GLY A 84 -10.40 -5.38 1.18
CA GLY A 84 -10.93 -5.36 2.52
C GLY A 84 -12.40 -5.77 2.54
N THR A 85 -12.78 -6.57 3.53
CA THR A 85 -14.14 -7.06 3.69
C THR A 85 -14.62 -6.93 5.11
N CYS A 86 -15.94 -6.85 5.31
CA CYS A 86 -16.57 -6.87 6.63
C CYS A 86 -17.89 -7.63 6.60
N MET A 87 -17.95 -8.75 7.31
CA MET A 87 -19.19 -9.47 7.61
C MET A 87 -19.94 -8.76 8.72
N ASN A 88 -21.28 -8.71 8.61
CA ASN A 88 -22.13 -7.91 9.50
C ASN A 88 -21.67 -6.45 9.56
N ASN A 89 -21.39 -5.86 8.39
CA ASN A 89 -20.82 -4.53 8.20
C ASN A 89 -21.47 -3.48 9.12
N GLY A 90 -20.67 -2.87 10.01
CA GLY A 90 -21.13 -1.82 10.92
C GLY A 90 -21.89 -2.31 12.16
N ARG A 91 -22.05 -3.62 12.39
CA ARG A 91 -22.81 -4.19 13.50
C ARG A 91 -21.91 -4.69 14.64
N ILE A 92 -22.50 -4.96 15.81
CA ILE A 92 -21.79 -5.38 17.03
C ILE A 92 -20.97 -6.68 16.85
N ASN A 93 -21.42 -7.58 15.98
CA ASN A 93 -20.76 -8.85 15.67
C ASN A 93 -19.96 -8.80 14.35
N ALA A 94 -19.52 -7.60 13.96
CA ALA A 94 -18.75 -7.40 12.75
C ALA A 94 -17.40 -8.15 12.78
N ARG A 95 -17.07 -8.73 11.63
CA ARG A 95 -15.79 -9.40 11.39
C ARG A 95 -15.22 -8.88 10.09
N ALA A 96 -14.11 -8.15 10.19
CA ALA A 96 -13.47 -7.51 9.05
C ALA A 96 -12.04 -8.00 8.88
N GLY A 97 -11.63 -8.15 7.62
CA GLY A 97 -10.31 -8.61 7.23
C GLY A 97 -9.78 -7.79 6.08
N CYS A 98 -8.46 -7.64 6.09
CA CYS A 98 -7.67 -6.86 5.15
C CYS A 98 -6.66 -7.78 4.49
N SER A 99 -6.34 -7.53 3.23
CA SER A 99 -5.25 -8.24 2.56
C SER A 99 -4.66 -7.46 1.40
N PHE A 100 -3.44 -7.82 1.04
CA PHE A 100 -2.84 -7.42 -0.21
C PHE A 100 -1.99 -8.53 -0.82
N VAL A 101 -1.86 -8.53 -2.13
CA VAL A 101 -1.12 -9.52 -2.92
C VAL A 101 -0.13 -8.80 -3.82
N TYR A 102 1.15 -9.11 -3.66
CA TYR A 102 2.26 -8.43 -4.33
C TYR A 102 3.05 -9.35 -5.29
N ASN A 103 2.75 -10.66 -5.31
CA ASN A 103 3.14 -11.60 -6.38
C ASN A 103 2.33 -12.92 -6.33
N GLU A 104 2.59 -13.85 -7.26
CA GLU A 104 1.88 -15.13 -7.34
C GLU A 104 2.46 -16.26 -6.48
N SER A 105 3.59 -16.05 -5.79
CA SER A 105 4.17 -17.07 -4.92
C SER A 105 3.27 -17.41 -3.72
N THR A 106 3.56 -18.54 -3.06
CA THR A 106 2.85 -18.99 -1.86
C THR A 106 2.98 -18.03 -0.68
N ALA A 107 3.99 -17.16 -0.66
CA ALA A 107 4.20 -16.11 0.33
C ALA A 107 3.92 -14.69 -0.23
N GLY A 108 3.36 -14.59 -1.45
CA GLY A 108 3.15 -13.36 -2.20
C GLY A 108 2.01 -12.47 -1.73
N PHE A 109 1.59 -12.60 -0.48
CA PHE A 109 0.48 -11.85 0.10
C PHE A 109 0.73 -11.60 1.59
N ALA A 110 -0.01 -10.66 2.16
CA ALA A 110 -0.25 -10.62 3.59
C ALA A 110 -1.74 -10.40 3.85
N ARG A 111 -2.21 -10.90 5.00
CA ARG A 111 -3.62 -10.81 5.40
C ARG A 111 -3.71 -10.71 6.91
N PHE A 112 -4.69 -9.97 7.39
CA PHE A 112 -4.83 -9.67 8.81
C PHE A 112 -6.26 -9.17 9.11
N PRO A 113 -6.81 -9.43 10.31
CA PRO A 113 -8.09 -8.89 10.72
C PRO A 113 -7.98 -7.37 10.94
N LEU A 114 -9.02 -6.63 10.56
CA LEU A 114 -9.09 -5.18 10.84
C LEU A 114 -9.10 -4.94 12.36
N GLU A 115 -8.26 -4.03 12.81
CA GLU A 115 -8.09 -3.69 14.22
C GLU A 115 -9.25 -2.82 14.74
N TYR A 116 -9.52 -2.90 16.05
CA TYR A 116 -10.54 -2.05 16.67
C TYR A 116 -10.09 -0.60 16.79
N LYS A 117 -8.81 -0.38 17.10
CA LYS A 117 -8.23 0.96 17.15
C LYS A 117 -7.59 1.34 15.83
N GLY A 118 -7.85 2.56 15.39
CA GLY A 118 -7.21 3.17 14.25
C GLY A 118 -5.80 3.67 14.56
N PRO A 119 -5.13 4.31 13.58
CA PRO A 119 -3.78 4.83 13.75
C PRO A 119 -3.65 5.90 14.86
N THR A 120 -4.75 6.54 15.26
CA THR A 120 -4.81 7.53 16.33
C THR A 120 -5.06 6.92 17.72
N GLY A 121 -5.15 5.58 17.82
CA GLY A 121 -5.48 4.86 19.05
C GLY A 121 -6.97 4.93 19.45
N GLN A 122 -7.79 5.63 18.68
CA GLN A 122 -9.25 5.69 18.89
C GLN A 122 -9.93 4.41 18.39
N GLN A 123 -10.96 3.96 19.11
CA GLN A 123 -11.74 2.80 18.72
C GLN A 123 -12.78 3.16 17.66
N HIS A 124 -12.93 2.30 16.66
CA HIS A 124 -13.86 2.48 15.55
C HIS A 124 -14.72 1.25 15.30
N THR A 125 -15.91 1.47 14.76
CA THR A 125 -16.77 0.41 14.24
C THR A 125 -16.11 -0.24 13.02
N LEU A 126 -16.12 -1.57 12.97
CA LEU A 126 -15.57 -2.30 11.84
C LEU A 126 -16.48 -2.19 10.61
N THR A 127 -15.90 -1.74 9.50
CA THR A 127 -16.62 -1.61 8.23
C THR A 127 -15.78 -2.11 7.06
N SER A 128 -16.44 -2.42 5.95
CA SER A 128 -15.74 -2.78 4.70
C SER A 128 -14.85 -1.63 4.23
N ASP A 129 -15.36 -0.39 4.29
CA ASP A 129 -14.64 0.83 3.93
C ASP A 129 -13.34 1.00 4.72
N ARG A 130 -13.38 0.84 6.05
CA ARG A 130 -12.16 0.87 6.89
C ARG A 130 -11.18 -0.24 6.49
N ALA A 131 -11.70 -1.44 6.26
CA ALA A 131 -10.86 -2.58 5.89
C ALA A 131 -10.15 -2.35 4.55
N GLN A 132 -10.82 -1.72 3.58
CA GLN A 132 -10.27 -1.44 2.27
C GLN A 132 -9.15 -0.39 2.34
N ILE A 133 -9.35 0.74 3.03
CA ILE A 133 -8.28 1.74 3.21
C ILE A 133 -7.10 1.13 3.99
N ARG A 134 -7.40 0.39 5.06
CA ARG A 134 -6.39 -0.25 5.91
C ARG A 134 -5.52 -1.25 5.14
N ALA A 135 -6.10 -1.98 4.18
CA ALA A 135 -5.37 -2.91 3.33
C ALA A 135 -4.32 -2.18 2.45
N VAL A 136 -4.67 -1.01 1.90
CA VAL A 136 -3.74 -0.16 1.14
C VAL A 136 -2.61 0.34 2.03
N ILE A 137 -2.94 0.87 3.22
CA ILE A 137 -1.92 1.34 4.17
C ILE A 137 -0.96 0.20 4.54
N ALA A 138 -1.49 -1.00 4.81
CA ALA A 138 -0.67 -2.17 5.09
C ALA A 138 0.27 -2.51 3.93
N ALA A 139 -0.23 -2.50 2.70
CA ALA A 139 0.58 -2.73 1.51
C ALA A 139 1.72 -1.72 1.41
N LEU A 140 1.43 -0.42 1.59
CA LEU A 140 2.42 0.65 1.50
C LEU A 140 3.46 0.61 2.63
N ARG A 141 3.11 0.07 3.81
CA ARG A 141 4.02 -0.03 4.97
C ARG A 141 4.72 -1.37 5.13
N TYR A 142 4.34 -2.37 4.34
CA TYR A 142 4.79 -3.75 4.55
C TYR A 142 6.32 -3.92 4.46
N ARG A 143 6.94 -3.26 3.49
CA ARG A 143 8.39 -3.27 3.27
C ARG A 143 8.82 -2.08 2.44
N ASP A 144 10.13 -1.94 2.32
CA ASP A 144 10.71 -0.96 1.41
C ASP A 144 10.60 -1.41 -0.06
N TRP A 145 9.52 -1.01 -0.74
CA TRP A 145 9.31 -1.31 -2.16
C TRP A 145 10.30 -0.62 -3.10
N ALA A 146 10.78 0.58 -2.75
CA ALA A 146 11.77 1.28 -3.58
C ALA A 146 13.13 0.55 -3.60
N ALA A 147 13.44 -0.22 -2.55
CA ALA A 147 14.64 -1.07 -2.53
C ALA A 147 14.62 -2.18 -3.59
N ASP A 148 13.43 -2.54 -4.10
CA ASP A 148 13.31 -3.48 -5.22
C ASP A 148 13.58 -2.81 -6.59
N GLY A 149 13.90 -1.51 -6.61
CA GLY A 149 14.24 -0.75 -7.81
C GLY A 149 13.02 -0.34 -8.64
N PHE A 150 11.87 -0.07 -8.01
CA PHE A 150 10.68 0.47 -8.67
C PHE A 150 10.51 1.97 -8.36
N SER A 151 10.05 2.73 -9.35
CA SER A 151 9.75 4.17 -9.25
C SER A 151 8.24 4.46 -9.33
N ARG A 152 7.41 3.44 -9.61
CA ARG A 152 5.96 3.55 -9.57
C ARG A 152 5.30 2.29 -9.00
N LEU A 153 4.33 2.50 -8.13
CA LEU A 153 3.48 1.45 -7.59
C LEU A 153 2.02 1.71 -7.95
N ILE A 154 1.37 0.70 -8.54
CA ILE A 154 -0.05 0.70 -8.86
C ILE A 154 -0.79 -0.13 -7.80
N ILE A 155 -1.68 0.51 -7.08
CA ILE A 155 -2.61 -0.16 -6.15
C ILE A 155 -3.87 -0.52 -6.93
N ALA A 156 -4.08 -1.81 -7.18
CA ALA A 156 -5.29 -2.31 -7.80
C ALA A 156 -6.31 -2.73 -6.73
N THR A 157 -7.54 -2.24 -6.85
CA THR A 157 -8.65 -2.57 -5.96
C THR A 157 -9.98 -2.46 -6.67
N ASP A 158 -10.98 -3.23 -6.24
CA ASP A 158 -12.37 -3.12 -6.70
C ASP A 158 -13.18 -2.08 -5.89
N SER A 159 -12.54 -1.38 -4.96
CA SER A 159 -13.16 -0.34 -4.15
C SER A 159 -13.20 1.02 -4.86
N GLU A 160 -14.38 1.41 -5.31
CA GLU A 160 -14.66 2.79 -5.71
C GLU A 160 -14.37 3.78 -4.58
N TYR A 161 -14.77 3.45 -3.34
CA TYR A 161 -14.57 4.29 -2.17
C TYR A 161 -13.09 4.62 -1.94
N VAL A 162 -12.18 3.64 -2.14
CA VAL A 162 -10.74 3.87 -2.03
C VAL A 162 -10.23 4.74 -3.18
N VAL A 163 -10.56 4.37 -4.42
CA VAL A 163 -9.99 5.01 -5.62
C VAL A 163 -10.48 6.45 -5.74
N ASP A 164 -11.79 6.69 -5.71
CA ASP A 164 -12.34 8.04 -5.79
C ASP A 164 -11.97 8.86 -4.56
N GLY A 165 -12.02 8.25 -3.37
CA GLY A 165 -11.67 8.89 -2.12
C GLY A 165 -10.27 9.50 -2.14
N ILE A 166 -9.25 8.74 -2.52
CA ILE A 166 -7.86 9.22 -2.49
C ILE A 166 -7.47 10.06 -3.70
N THR A 167 -8.04 9.81 -4.89
CA THR A 167 -7.61 10.48 -6.13
C THR A 167 -8.42 11.74 -6.44
N ARG A 168 -9.65 11.85 -5.93
CA ARG A 168 -10.58 12.94 -6.25
C ARG A 168 -11.08 13.66 -4.99
N GLU A 169 -11.71 12.94 -4.08
CA GLU A 169 -12.48 13.53 -2.96
C GLU A 169 -11.58 14.10 -1.85
N ALA A 170 -10.41 13.50 -1.62
CA ALA A 170 -9.47 13.93 -0.58
C ALA A 170 -9.08 15.40 -0.67
N ARG A 171 -8.97 15.96 -1.90
CA ARG A 171 -8.71 17.40 -2.09
C ARG A 171 -9.80 18.26 -1.48
N GLU A 172 -11.06 17.92 -1.75
CA GLU A 172 -12.20 18.63 -1.20
C GLU A 172 -12.26 18.44 0.30
N TRP A 173 -12.10 17.21 0.80
CA TRP A 173 -12.11 16.95 2.24
C TRP A 173 -11.08 17.82 2.98
N ILE A 174 -9.86 17.92 2.47
CA ILE A 174 -8.82 18.76 3.08
C ILE A 174 -9.19 20.24 3.01
N GLN A 175 -9.67 20.71 1.85
CA GLN A 175 -10.12 22.10 1.67
C GLN A 175 -11.22 22.47 2.68
N TRP A 176 -12.13 21.56 2.95
CA TRP A 176 -13.25 21.73 3.88
C TRP A 176 -12.95 21.20 5.29
N SER A 177 -11.67 21.09 5.66
CA SER A 177 -11.22 20.69 7.02
C SER A 177 -11.82 19.38 7.53
N TRP A 178 -12.02 18.42 6.63
CA TRP A 178 -12.61 17.10 6.84
C TRP A 178 -14.05 17.13 7.34
N ILE A 179 -14.84 18.08 6.85
CA ILE A 179 -16.26 18.22 7.16
C ILE A 179 -17.07 18.12 5.85
N THR A 180 -18.17 17.38 5.88
CA THR A 180 -19.13 17.29 4.78
C THR A 180 -19.88 18.61 4.59
N ARG A 181 -20.57 18.78 3.46
CA ARG A 181 -21.47 19.93 3.25
C ARG A 181 -22.60 20.02 4.30
N ALA A 182 -22.94 18.89 4.95
CA ALA A 182 -23.92 18.84 6.02
C ALA A 182 -23.35 19.19 7.41
N GLY A 183 -22.05 19.51 7.51
CA GLY A 183 -21.40 19.85 8.78
C GLY A 183 -20.92 18.64 9.58
N GLU A 184 -20.98 17.43 9.01
CA GLU A 184 -20.57 16.20 9.68
C GLU A 184 -19.10 15.85 9.39
N PRO A 185 -18.34 15.26 10.33
CA PRO A 185 -16.99 14.79 10.07
C PRO A 185 -16.95 13.73 8.95
N ILE A 186 -15.96 13.82 8.06
CA ILE A 186 -15.70 12.78 7.06
C ILE A 186 -15.35 11.46 7.75
N ARG A 187 -16.02 10.38 7.33
CA ARG A 187 -15.80 9.04 7.87
C ARG A 187 -14.37 8.56 7.53
N ASN A 188 -13.78 7.81 8.46
CA ASN A 188 -12.46 7.19 8.31
C ASN A 188 -11.31 8.18 8.09
N ARG A 189 -11.48 9.45 8.51
CA ARG A 189 -10.45 10.49 8.44
C ARG A 189 -9.08 10.01 8.96
N ASP A 190 -9.07 9.26 10.06
CA ASP A 190 -7.86 8.69 10.66
C ASP A 190 -7.04 7.85 9.67
N LEU A 191 -7.72 7.03 8.87
CA LEU A 191 -7.07 6.20 7.86
C LEU A 191 -6.76 7.00 6.60
N TRP A 192 -7.60 7.96 6.20
CA TRP A 192 -7.32 8.80 5.04
C TRP A 192 -6.10 9.70 5.23
N GLU A 193 -5.99 10.35 6.38
CA GLU A 193 -4.81 11.14 6.77
C GLU A 193 -3.56 10.25 6.79
N CYS A 194 -3.66 9.03 7.33
CA CYS A 194 -2.58 8.06 7.31
C CYS A 194 -2.17 7.67 5.88
N LEU A 195 -3.14 7.35 5.01
CA LEU A 195 -2.89 6.95 3.63
C LEU A 195 -2.23 8.08 2.81
N LEU A 196 -2.71 9.31 2.97
CA LEU A 196 -2.07 10.48 2.35
C LEU A 196 -0.63 10.65 2.83
N GLY A 197 -0.35 10.40 4.12
CA GLY A 197 0.99 10.44 4.68
C GLY A 197 1.93 9.42 4.04
N GLU A 198 1.42 8.21 3.75
CA GLU A 198 2.19 7.17 3.04
C GLU A 198 2.43 7.55 1.57
N VAL A 199 1.42 8.09 0.87
CA VAL A 199 1.58 8.53 -0.52
C VAL A 199 2.66 9.62 -0.63
N GLU A 200 2.61 10.61 0.26
CA GLU A 200 3.62 11.67 0.29
C GLU A 200 5.02 11.14 0.61
N MET A 201 5.12 10.23 1.59
CA MET A 201 6.38 9.59 1.93
C MET A 201 6.99 8.85 0.75
N TRP A 202 6.19 8.08 0.01
CA TRP A 202 6.67 7.38 -1.17
C TRP A 202 7.12 8.34 -2.27
N GLN A 203 6.36 9.43 -2.50
CA GLN A 203 6.75 10.47 -3.45
C GLN A 203 8.09 11.12 -3.07
N GLU A 204 8.32 11.43 -1.79
CA GLU A 204 9.60 11.97 -1.28
C GLU A 204 10.76 11.00 -1.51
N ARG A 205 10.49 9.70 -1.52
CA ARG A 205 11.47 8.64 -1.79
C ARG A 205 11.64 8.33 -3.28
N GLY A 206 10.99 9.08 -4.16
CA GLY A 206 11.09 8.92 -5.61
C GLY A 206 10.21 7.81 -6.19
N MET A 207 9.24 7.30 -5.42
CA MET A 207 8.27 6.31 -5.90
C MET A 207 6.86 6.91 -5.94
N SER A 208 6.29 7.04 -7.14
CA SER A 208 4.93 7.53 -7.32
C SER A 208 3.89 6.42 -7.06
N ILE A 209 2.78 6.77 -6.42
CA ILE A 209 1.66 5.84 -6.17
C ILE A 209 0.49 6.22 -7.09
N GLN A 210 -0.09 5.22 -7.75
CA GLN A 210 -1.31 5.36 -8.54
C GLN A 210 -2.35 4.31 -8.13
N PHE A 211 -3.62 4.60 -8.38
CA PHE A 211 -4.73 3.73 -7.99
C PHE A 211 -5.50 3.27 -9.22
N TRP A 212 -5.73 1.97 -9.35
CA TRP A 212 -6.51 1.40 -10.43
C TRP A 212 -7.78 0.74 -9.90
N ARG A 213 -8.94 1.29 -10.27
CA ARG A 213 -10.22 0.62 -10.06
C ARG A 213 -10.35 -0.53 -11.04
N ILE A 214 -10.42 -1.76 -10.52
CA ILE A 214 -10.56 -2.98 -11.32
C ILE A 214 -11.89 -3.67 -11.06
N PRO A 215 -12.43 -4.43 -12.03
CA PRO A 215 -13.57 -5.31 -11.77
C PRO A 215 -13.27 -6.32 -10.65
N ARG A 216 -14.27 -6.61 -9.82
CA ARG A 216 -14.14 -7.49 -8.65
C ARG A 216 -13.68 -8.90 -9.02
N GLU A 217 -14.06 -9.37 -10.20
CA GLU A 217 -13.71 -10.67 -10.77
C GLU A 217 -12.20 -10.80 -11.01
N LEU A 218 -11.50 -9.67 -11.18
CA LEU A 218 -10.04 -9.61 -11.33
C LEU A 218 -9.32 -9.49 -9.98
N ASN A 219 -10.03 -9.24 -8.87
CA ASN A 219 -9.45 -9.08 -7.53
C ASN A 219 -9.70 -10.29 -6.60
N THR A 220 -9.99 -11.47 -7.16
CA THR A 220 -10.47 -12.64 -6.38
C THR A 220 -9.46 -13.16 -5.35
N LYS A 221 -8.15 -13.07 -5.61
CA LYS A 221 -7.11 -13.57 -4.69
C LYS A 221 -7.02 -12.72 -3.42
N ALA A 222 -6.95 -11.40 -3.55
CA ALA A 222 -7.04 -10.51 -2.40
C ALA A 222 -8.40 -10.68 -1.70
N GLY A 223 -9.48 -10.77 -2.47
CA GLY A 223 -10.83 -11.02 -1.93
C GLY A 223 -10.95 -12.25 -1.04
N ARG A 224 -10.30 -13.36 -1.44
CA ARG A 224 -10.25 -14.58 -0.63
C ARG A 224 -9.46 -14.37 0.65
N HIS A 225 -8.26 -13.80 0.56
CA HIS A 225 -7.40 -13.58 1.73
C HIS A 225 -8.03 -12.62 2.75
N ALA A 226 -8.71 -11.56 2.29
CA ALA A 226 -9.45 -10.66 3.17
C ALA A 226 -10.59 -11.39 3.91
N LYS A 227 -11.35 -12.25 3.21
CA LYS A 227 -12.41 -13.06 3.83
C LYS A 227 -11.88 -14.03 4.87
N GLU A 228 -10.78 -14.72 4.58
CA GLU A 228 -10.16 -15.62 5.55
C GLU A 228 -9.63 -14.84 6.76
N ALA A 229 -9.03 -13.66 6.54
CA ALA A 229 -8.50 -12.82 7.59
C ALA A 229 -9.57 -12.29 8.54
N ALA A 230 -10.80 -12.10 8.09
CA ALA A 230 -11.92 -11.70 8.94
C ALA A 230 -12.23 -12.69 10.08
N PHE A 231 -11.76 -13.93 9.97
CA PHE A 231 -11.93 -14.99 10.97
C PHE A 231 -10.68 -15.26 11.81
N MET A 232 -9.55 -14.60 11.53
CA MET A 232 -8.34 -14.70 12.34
C MET A 232 -8.50 -14.03 13.71
N ASP A 233 -7.60 -14.36 14.64
CA ASP A 233 -7.53 -13.70 15.94
C ASP A 233 -7.17 -12.22 15.77
N ARG A 234 -8.04 -11.36 16.29
CA ARG A 234 -7.98 -9.93 16.05
C ARG A 234 -7.02 -9.23 17.00
N HIS A 235 -6.20 -8.35 16.46
CA HIS A 235 -5.41 -7.41 17.23
C HIS A 235 -6.25 -6.18 17.62
N TYR A 236 -6.05 -5.70 18.84
CA TYR A 236 -6.78 -4.52 19.33
C TYR A 236 -6.21 -3.22 18.77
N GLU A 237 -4.89 -3.15 18.66
CA GLU A 237 -4.11 -1.96 18.31
C GLU A 237 -3.69 -1.98 16.83
N PHE A 238 -3.73 -0.82 16.19
CA PHE A 238 -3.18 -0.62 14.85
C PHE A 238 -1.68 -0.97 14.85
N THR A 239 -1.29 -1.94 14.02
CA THR A 239 0.08 -2.45 14.00
C THR A 239 0.57 -2.66 12.57
N ASP A 240 1.82 -2.33 12.30
CA ASP A 240 2.42 -2.60 11.00
C ASP A 240 2.70 -4.10 10.84
N LEU A 241 2.52 -4.60 9.61
CA LEU A 241 2.90 -5.96 9.25
C LEU A 241 4.38 -5.95 8.84
N ALA A 242 5.22 -6.66 9.57
CA ALA A 242 6.60 -6.83 9.17
C ALA A 242 6.68 -7.76 7.95
N GLY A 243 7.05 -7.21 6.79
CA GLY A 243 7.52 -8.04 5.69
C GLY A 243 8.86 -8.67 6.05
N ILE A 244 9.04 -9.96 5.73
CA ILE A 244 10.36 -10.60 5.84
C ILE A 244 11.28 -9.84 4.87
N SER A 245 12.08 -8.92 5.39
CA SER A 245 13.30 -8.49 4.74
C SER A 245 14.23 -9.70 4.79
N ASN A 246 14.48 -10.33 3.64
CA ASN A 246 15.57 -11.30 3.52
C ASN A 246 16.88 -10.54 3.75
N VAL A 247 17.22 -10.30 5.01
CA VAL A 247 18.58 -10.03 5.43
C VAL A 247 19.15 -11.41 5.70
N SER A 248 19.60 -12.07 4.64
CA SER A 248 20.54 -13.18 4.81
C SER A 248 21.81 -12.55 5.39
N ILE A 249 22.10 -12.89 6.64
CA ILE A 249 23.35 -12.59 7.35
C ILE A 249 24.51 -13.29 6.62
#